data_AF-A0A7V4QAF5-F1
#
_entry.id   AF-A0A7V4QAF5-F1
#
_cell.length_a   1.000
_cell.length_b   1.000
_cell.length_c   1.000
_cell.angle_alpha   90.00
_cell.angle_beta   90.00
_cell.angle_gamma   90.00
#
_symmetry.space_group_name_H-M   'P 1'
#
loop_
_entity.id
_entity.type
_entity.pdbx_description
1 polymer ?
#
loop_
_entity_poly.entity_id
_entity_poly.type
_entity_poly.pdbx_seq_one_letter_code
_entity_poly.pdbx_strand_id
1 'polypeptide(L)'
;MEDLNPEALNTEDEKLAKKALDNEGCVVSEDEEPPPQVKTGMFTQEEASIISREFLAEYFSEAQKVVRHEESFIKEIGDIEIKIDYLKCRRFLTTAINNLKDIDFNLIKGALQKLYKDTDSLFNFYFKFIQDNKNCTNIFEALFLKKVKPMQNMMQEISLCKSNRDGYAIRLKTSDEEIKKVESKPKTTESLAELKKLKLAHGELVHNFATARDKHDKLTIVYVEAKELLRLYFEAVFESYSKNLGNRLYKVVNYKAHCLDKLLWFEAENNHAINSFFKRANITGSYSMKTFIGFYMRRIDMNKSKDNDWHKYLQDLLKMLDG
;
A
#
# COMPACT_ATOMS: atom_id res chain seq x y z
N MET A 1 -41.99 -17.79 0.08
CA MET A 1 -41.10 -17.11 1.04
C MET A 1 -39.80 -17.89 0.96
N GLU A 2 -38.91 -17.45 0.08
CA GLU A 2 -37.55 -18.01 -0.01
C GLU A 2 -36.65 -17.11 0.82
N ASP A 3 -35.85 -17.76 1.67
CA ASP A 3 -34.90 -17.13 2.58
C ASP A 3 -33.79 -16.45 1.76
N LEU A 4 -33.61 -15.15 1.98
CA LEU A 4 -32.51 -14.35 1.42
C LEU A 4 -31.18 -14.90 1.98
N ASN A 5 -30.34 -15.46 1.11
CA ASN A 5 -29.07 -16.10 1.46
C ASN A 5 -27.93 -15.05 1.58
N PRO A 6 -27.34 -14.85 2.77
CA PRO A 6 -26.26 -13.89 2.98
C PRO A 6 -24.92 -14.61 3.12
N GLU A 7 -24.30 -15.04 2.01
CA GLU A 7 -22.92 -15.58 2.08
C GLU A 7 -22.00 -14.94 1.03
N ALA A 8 -20.74 -14.77 1.48
CA ALA A 8 -19.58 -14.09 0.91
C ALA A 8 -19.57 -12.56 1.03
N LEU A 9 -18.75 -12.02 1.96
CA LEU A 9 -17.84 -10.88 1.69
C LEU A 9 -16.91 -10.58 2.88
N ASN A 10 -15.68 -10.21 2.52
CA ASN A 10 -14.43 -10.18 3.29
C ASN A 10 -14.39 -9.07 4.38
N THR A 11 -14.29 -9.46 5.65
CA THR A 11 -14.31 -8.58 6.84
C THR A 11 -12.96 -7.99 7.24
N GLU A 12 -11.86 -8.42 6.61
CA GLU A 12 -10.50 -7.96 6.95
C GLU A 12 -10.16 -6.58 6.37
N ASP A 13 -10.61 -6.29 5.14
CA ASP A 13 -10.28 -5.05 4.43
C ASP A 13 -10.90 -3.79 5.09
N GLU A 14 -12.07 -3.93 5.73
CA GLU A 14 -12.77 -2.84 6.45
C GLU A 14 -12.09 -2.49 7.79
N LYS A 15 -11.48 -3.48 8.47
CA LYS A 15 -10.74 -3.24 9.72
C LYS A 15 -9.43 -2.48 9.48
N LEU A 16 -8.81 -2.69 8.32
CA LEU A 16 -7.60 -1.99 7.89
C LEU A 16 -7.85 -0.52 7.54
N ALA A 17 -8.96 -0.21 6.85
CA ALA A 17 -9.31 1.16 6.47
C ALA A 17 -9.62 2.04 7.69
N LYS A 18 -10.29 1.48 8.72
CA LYS A 18 -10.62 2.22 9.95
C LYS A 18 -9.37 2.64 10.73
N LYS A 19 -8.33 1.80 10.76
CA LYS A 19 -7.06 2.10 11.44
C LYS A 19 -6.22 3.18 10.74
N ALA A 20 -6.41 3.38 9.43
CA ALA A 20 -5.73 4.44 8.68
C ALA A 20 -6.40 5.82 8.84
N LEU A 21 -7.67 5.85 9.22
CA LEU A 21 -8.48 7.07 9.35
C LEU A 21 -8.40 7.73 10.74
N ASP A 22 -8.04 6.98 11.79
CA ASP A 22 -8.01 7.49 13.17
C ASP A 22 -6.79 8.41 13.49
N ASN A 23 -5.98 8.78 12.50
CA ASN A 23 -4.88 9.76 12.62
C ASN A 23 -5.29 11.12 12.00
N GLU A 24 -6.33 11.74 12.56
CA GLU A 24 -6.73 13.10 12.19
C GLU A 24 -6.08 14.14 13.11
N GLY A 25 -5.28 15.02 12.50
CA GLY A 25 -4.77 16.22 13.17
C GLY A 25 -3.38 16.62 12.70
N CYS A 26 -3.27 17.22 11.51
CA CYS A 26 -2.28 18.28 11.32
C CYS A 26 -2.65 19.17 10.14
N VAL A 27 -2.81 20.45 10.45
CA VAL A 27 -2.89 21.57 9.51
C VAL A 27 -1.49 21.73 8.90
N VAL A 28 -1.41 21.68 7.58
CA VAL A 28 -0.15 21.88 6.85
C VAL A 28 0.13 23.38 6.79
N SER A 29 1.11 23.84 7.55
CA SER A 29 1.85 25.07 7.26
C SER A 29 2.92 24.75 6.22
N GLU A 30 3.12 25.63 5.24
CA GLU A 30 4.09 25.48 4.14
C GLU A 30 5.58 25.62 4.58
N ASP A 31 5.85 25.57 5.89
CA ASP A 31 7.17 25.78 6.50
C ASP A 31 7.63 24.55 7.29
N GLU A 32 7.68 23.36 6.68
CA GLU A 32 8.46 22.27 7.27
C GLU A 32 9.94 22.48 6.95
N GLU A 33 10.71 22.83 7.98
CA GLU A 33 12.16 22.98 7.90
C GLU A 33 12.82 21.71 7.32
N PRO A 34 13.79 21.87 6.40
CA PRO A 34 14.47 20.73 5.79
C PRO A 34 15.19 19.90 6.87
N PRO A 35 15.15 18.56 6.77
CA PRO A 35 15.84 17.69 7.72
C PRO A 35 17.36 17.94 7.71
N PRO A 36 18.04 17.67 8.84
CA PRO A 36 19.43 18.06 9.08
C PRO A 36 20.41 17.65 7.96
N GLN A 37 21.39 18.52 7.74
CA GLN A 37 22.38 18.42 6.67
C GLN A 37 23.30 17.21 6.83
N VAL A 38 22.97 16.09 6.17
CA VAL A 38 23.90 14.98 5.96
C VAL A 38 24.51 15.14 4.56
N LYS A 39 25.75 15.62 4.48
CA LYS A 39 26.55 15.53 3.26
C LYS A 39 26.98 14.08 3.08
N THR A 40 26.22 13.32 2.30
CA THR A 40 26.68 12.01 1.81
C THR A 40 27.42 12.22 0.49
N GLY A 41 28.57 11.57 0.30
CA GLY A 41 29.42 11.80 -0.88
C GLY A 41 28.83 11.35 -2.23
N MET A 42 27.64 10.75 -2.24
CA MET A 42 27.02 10.15 -3.42
C MET A 42 25.81 10.92 -3.95
N PHE A 43 25.05 11.56 -3.06
CA PHE A 43 23.91 12.40 -3.41
C PHE A 43 23.90 13.64 -2.54
N THR A 44 23.58 14.77 -3.16
CA THR A 44 23.13 15.96 -2.45
C THR A 44 21.68 15.78 -1.99
N GLN A 45 21.27 16.61 -1.03
CA GLN A 45 19.88 16.68 -0.57
C GLN A 45 18.91 17.01 -1.72
N GLU A 46 19.29 17.93 -2.59
CA GLU A 46 18.49 18.33 -3.75
C GLU A 46 18.30 17.17 -4.74
N GLU A 47 19.38 16.46 -5.06
CA GLU A 47 19.30 15.28 -5.94
C GLU A 47 18.41 14.18 -5.33
N ALA A 48 18.54 13.90 -4.03
CA ALA A 48 17.70 12.93 -3.34
C ALA A 48 16.21 13.29 -3.40
N SER A 49 15.89 14.58 -3.22
CA SER A 49 14.54 15.13 -3.34
C SER A 49 13.98 14.98 -4.76
N ILE A 50 14.74 15.38 -5.78
CA ILE A 50 14.32 15.31 -7.19
C ILE A 50 14.06 13.86 -7.61
N ILE A 51 15.01 12.95 -7.36
CA ILE A 51 14.90 11.54 -7.74
C ILE A 51 13.68 10.90 -7.08
N SER A 52 13.42 11.23 -5.80
CA SER A 52 12.25 10.75 -5.07
C SER A 52 10.95 11.25 -5.68
N ARG A 53 10.85 12.55 -5.99
CA ARG A 53 9.66 13.16 -6.61
C ARG A 53 9.37 12.59 -7.98
N GLU A 54 10.37 12.42 -8.84
CA GLU A 54 10.20 11.87 -10.19
C GLU A 54 9.65 10.44 -10.13
N PHE A 55 10.26 9.59 -9.28
CA PHE A 55 9.78 8.23 -9.08
C PHE A 55 8.34 8.20 -8.58
N LEU A 56 8.03 9.01 -7.56
CA LEU A 56 6.72 9.00 -6.91
C LEU A 56 5.63 9.59 -7.81
N ALA A 57 5.96 10.58 -8.64
CA ALA A 57 5.07 11.08 -9.67
C ALA A 57 4.69 10.00 -10.69
N GLU A 58 5.67 9.19 -11.12
CA GLU A 58 5.42 8.04 -12.00
C GLU A 58 4.59 6.96 -11.27
N TYR A 59 5.00 6.58 -10.06
CA TYR A 59 4.39 5.52 -9.25
C TYR A 59 2.92 5.82 -8.93
N PHE A 60 2.58 7.07 -8.59
CA PHE A 60 1.22 7.49 -8.28
C PHE A 60 0.42 8.01 -9.49
N SER A 61 0.97 7.96 -10.70
CA SER A 61 0.36 8.57 -11.89
C SER A 61 -1.04 8.02 -12.21
N GLU A 62 -1.26 6.71 -12.06
CA GLU A 62 -2.56 6.08 -12.29
C GLU A 62 -3.60 6.53 -11.25
N ALA A 63 -3.23 6.57 -9.96
CA ALA A 63 -4.11 7.09 -8.91
C ALA A 63 -4.47 8.56 -9.16
N GLN A 64 -3.51 9.38 -9.60
CA GLN A 64 -3.78 10.77 -9.98
C GLN A 64 -4.73 10.90 -11.18
N LYS A 65 -4.67 10.01 -12.17
CA LYS A 65 -5.59 10.01 -13.32
C LYS A 65 -7.01 9.66 -12.85
N VAL A 66 -7.16 8.62 -12.04
CA VAL A 66 -8.45 8.20 -11.48
C VAL A 66 -9.06 9.33 -10.67
N VAL A 67 -8.32 9.90 -9.72
CA VAL A 67 -8.82 11.01 -8.89
C VAL A 67 -9.25 12.20 -9.74
N ARG A 68 -8.44 12.60 -10.74
CA ARG A 68 -8.79 13.74 -11.61
C ARG A 68 -10.07 13.49 -12.41
N HIS A 69 -10.21 12.29 -12.97
CA HIS A 69 -11.42 11.91 -13.70
C HIS A 69 -12.65 11.98 -12.80
N GLU A 70 -12.55 11.48 -11.59
CA GLU A 70 -13.70 11.40 -10.71
C GLU A 70 -14.02 12.73 -10.00
N GLU A 71 -13.02 13.57 -9.76
CA GLU A 71 -13.26 14.95 -9.32
C GLU A 71 -13.93 15.80 -10.40
N SER A 72 -13.69 15.54 -11.69
CA SER A 72 -14.47 16.22 -12.74
C SER A 72 -15.95 15.86 -12.69
N PHE A 73 -16.29 14.60 -12.42
CA PHE A 73 -17.68 14.18 -12.22
C PHE A 73 -18.35 14.93 -11.06
N ILE A 74 -17.66 15.11 -9.93
CA ILE A 74 -18.17 15.88 -8.78
C ILE A 74 -18.44 17.33 -9.16
N LYS A 75 -17.51 17.95 -9.90
CA LYS A 75 -17.66 19.35 -10.35
C LYS A 75 -18.86 19.53 -11.28
N GLU A 76 -19.17 18.53 -12.11
CA GLU A 76 -20.32 18.56 -13.02
C GLU A 76 -21.67 18.47 -12.27
N ILE A 77 -21.73 17.69 -11.18
CA ILE A 77 -22.96 17.52 -10.40
C ILE A 77 -23.15 18.67 -9.39
N GLY A 78 -22.06 19.23 -8.89
CA GLY A 78 -22.06 20.28 -7.87
C GLY A 78 -21.63 19.74 -6.50
N ASP A 79 -21.07 20.62 -5.67
CA ASP A 79 -20.58 20.23 -4.35
C ASP A 79 -21.75 19.99 -3.39
N ILE A 80 -21.81 18.80 -2.82
CA ILE A 80 -22.87 18.37 -1.89
C ILE A 80 -22.19 18.04 -0.58
N GLU A 81 -22.70 18.61 0.51
CA GLU A 81 -22.23 18.28 1.85
C GLU A 81 -22.65 16.84 2.20
N ILE A 82 -21.66 15.93 2.23
CA ILE A 82 -21.87 14.52 2.58
C ILE A 82 -21.47 14.33 4.04
N LYS A 83 -22.48 14.12 4.89
CA LYS A 83 -22.32 13.91 6.33
C LYS A 83 -22.13 12.44 6.73
N ILE A 84 -22.40 11.53 5.80
CA ILE A 84 -22.37 10.08 6.02
C ILE A 84 -21.09 9.51 5.41
N ASP A 85 -20.39 8.68 6.17
CA ASP A 85 -19.28 7.88 5.68
C ASP A 85 -19.82 6.64 4.92
N TYR A 86 -20.10 6.83 3.64
CA TYR A 86 -20.60 5.80 2.74
C TYR A 86 -19.59 4.68 2.47
N LEU A 87 -18.30 4.87 2.75
CA LEU A 87 -17.33 3.78 2.76
C LEU A 87 -17.72 2.71 3.77
N LYS A 88 -18.21 3.11 4.94
CA LYS A 88 -18.77 2.19 5.93
C LYS A 88 -20.09 1.59 5.47
N CYS A 89 -20.88 2.28 4.64
CA CYS A 89 -22.17 1.78 4.14
C CYS A 89 -22.05 0.77 2.99
N ARG A 90 -20.86 0.55 2.40
CA ARG A 90 -20.66 -0.28 1.21
C ARG A 90 -21.35 -1.64 1.30
N ARG A 91 -21.10 -2.38 2.39
CA ARG A 91 -21.64 -3.74 2.57
C ARG A 91 -23.16 -3.71 2.57
N PHE A 92 -23.79 -2.77 3.29
CA PHE A 92 -25.25 -2.65 3.28
C PHE A 92 -25.80 -2.17 1.93
N LEU A 93 -25.16 -1.22 1.25
CA LEU A 93 -25.57 -0.77 -0.08
C LEU A 93 -25.65 -1.93 -1.07
N THR A 94 -24.62 -2.79 -1.10
CA THR A 94 -24.62 -4.00 -1.93
C THR A 94 -25.76 -4.95 -1.55
N THR A 95 -25.98 -5.18 -0.26
CA THR A 95 -27.11 -5.99 0.23
C THR A 95 -28.46 -5.42 -0.19
N ALA A 96 -28.65 -4.10 -0.07
CA ALA A 96 -29.88 -3.43 -0.46
C ALA A 96 -30.14 -3.58 -1.97
N ILE A 97 -29.11 -3.35 -2.79
CA ILE A 97 -29.19 -3.52 -4.25
C ILE A 97 -29.60 -4.95 -4.61
N ASN A 98 -28.98 -5.96 -4.01
CA ASN A 98 -29.30 -7.37 -4.27
C ASN A 98 -30.74 -7.70 -3.87
N ASN A 99 -31.15 -7.35 -2.64
CA ASN A 99 -32.51 -7.61 -2.17
C ASN A 99 -33.58 -6.94 -3.04
N LEU A 100 -33.34 -5.71 -3.49
CA LEU A 100 -34.29 -4.99 -4.34
C LEU A 100 -34.32 -5.57 -5.76
N LYS A 101 -33.17 -6.04 -6.28
CA LYS A 101 -33.07 -6.74 -7.56
C LYS A 101 -33.79 -8.10 -7.54
N ASP A 102 -33.81 -8.79 -6.40
CA ASP A 102 -34.56 -10.03 -6.23
C ASP A 102 -36.08 -9.79 -6.27
N ILE A 103 -36.54 -8.61 -5.88
CA ILE A 103 -37.94 -8.19 -6.00
C ILE A 103 -38.28 -7.82 -7.45
N ASP A 104 -37.42 -7.04 -8.10
CA ASP A 104 -37.54 -6.70 -9.52
C ASP A 104 -36.16 -6.56 -10.18
N PHE A 105 -35.85 -7.51 -11.08
CA PHE A 105 -34.59 -7.55 -11.81
C PHE A 105 -34.38 -6.34 -12.73
N ASN A 106 -35.44 -5.61 -13.07
CA ASN A 106 -35.38 -4.43 -13.93
C ASN A 106 -34.96 -3.15 -13.21
N LEU A 107 -34.96 -3.13 -11.87
CA LEU A 107 -34.58 -1.96 -11.09
C LEU A 107 -33.16 -1.49 -11.42
N ILE A 108 -32.21 -2.42 -11.44
CA ILE A 108 -30.79 -2.12 -11.63
C ILE A 108 -30.46 -2.12 -13.12
N LYS A 109 -30.91 -1.09 -13.84
CA LYS A 109 -30.67 -0.89 -15.27
C LYS A 109 -30.18 0.54 -15.55
N GLY A 110 -29.69 0.77 -16.77
CA GLY A 110 -29.33 2.09 -17.27
C GLY A 110 -28.34 2.83 -16.36
N ALA A 111 -28.72 4.05 -15.96
CA ALA A 111 -27.89 4.93 -15.14
C ALA A 111 -27.53 4.32 -13.77
N LEU A 112 -28.49 3.67 -13.09
CA LEU A 112 -28.27 3.06 -11.78
C LEU A 112 -27.26 1.91 -11.86
N GLN A 113 -27.37 1.06 -12.90
CA GLN A 113 -26.42 -0.03 -13.10
C GLN A 113 -25.00 0.49 -13.39
N LYS A 114 -24.88 1.53 -14.21
CA LYS A 114 -23.59 2.15 -14.54
C LYS A 114 -22.95 2.74 -13.28
N LEU A 115 -23.71 3.54 -12.52
CA LEU A 115 -23.25 4.15 -11.28
C LEU A 115 -22.87 3.12 -10.22
N TYR A 116 -23.61 2.01 -10.11
CA TYR A 116 -23.26 0.90 -9.21
C TYR A 116 -21.91 0.29 -9.58
N LYS A 117 -21.69 -0.06 -10.85
CA LYS A 117 -20.42 -0.65 -11.31
C LYS A 117 -19.24 0.31 -11.15
N ASP A 118 -19.44 1.59 -11.48
CA ASP A 118 -18.41 2.61 -11.34
C ASP A 118 -18.05 2.81 -9.86
N THR A 119 -19.05 2.92 -8.98
CA THR A 119 -18.85 3.04 -7.53
C THR A 119 -18.14 1.82 -6.94
N ASP A 120 -18.53 0.60 -7.31
CA ASP A 120 -17.87 -0.62 -6.80
C ASP A 120 -16.43 -0.74 -7.30
N SER A 121 -16.18 -0.40 -8.57
CA SER A 121 -14.82 -0.34 -9.12
C SER A 121 -13.95 0.66 -8.36
N LEU A 122 -14.51 1.82 -8.02
CA LEU A 122 -13.80 2.85 -7.27
C LEU A 122 -13.55 2.45 -5.81
N PHE A 123 -14.49 1.76 -5.16
CA PHE A 123 -14.27 1.15 -3.85
C PHE A 123 -13.08 0.20 -3.89
N ASN A 124 -13.09 -0.75 -4.83
CA ASN A 124 -12.01 -1.73 -4.99
C ASN A 124 -10.66 -1.05 -5.28
N PHE A 125 -10.66 -0.01 -6.11
CA PHE A 125 -9.47 0.79 -6.39
C PHE A 125 -8.92 1.46 -5.12
N TYR A 126 -9.78 2.09 -4.32
CA TYR A 126 -9.38 2.74 -3.06
C TYR A 126 -8.80 1.73 -2.06
N PHE A 127 -9.45 0.60 -1.83
CA PHE A 127 -8.93 -0.43 -0.91
C PHE A 127 -7.58 -0.98 -1.38
N LYS A 128 -7.46 -1.26 -2.68
CA LYS A 128 -6.19 -1.68 -3.29
C LYS A 128 -5.11 -0.60 -3.11
N PHE A 129 -5.44 0.67 -3.33
CA PHE A 129 -4.52 1.78 -3.14
C PHE A 129 -4.01 1.85 -1.69
N ILE A 130 -4.88 1.75 -0.69
CA ILE A 130 -4.45 1.77 0.72
C ILE A 130 -3.56 0.57 1.03
N GLN A 131 -3.92 -0.62 0.54
CA GLN A 131 -3.18 -1.83 0.81
C GLN A 131 -1.79 -1.84 0.15
N ASP A 132 -1.72 -1.47 -1.14
CA ASP A 132 -0.47 -1.42 -1.90
C ASP A 132 0.50 -0.38 -1.32
N ASN A 133 -0.02 0.67 -0.68
CA ASN A 133 0.78 1.77 -0.12
C ASN A 133 1.02 1.70 1.39
N LYS A 134 0.61 0.59 2.04
CA LYS A 134 0.76 0.42 3.49
C LYS A 134 2.23 0.27 3.93
N ASN A 135 3.09 -0.29 3.08
CA ASN A 135 4.49 -0.56 3.40
C ASN A 135 5.43 0.26 2.53
N CYS A 136 5.68 1.51 2.96
CA CYS A 136 6.60 2.44 2.32
C CYS A 136 8.02 1.85 2.18
N THR A 137 8.51 1.15 3.21
CA THR A 137 9.83 0.52 3.20
C THR A 137 9.98 -0.49 2.06
N ASN A 138 8.96 -1.32 1.81
CA ASN A 138 9.00 -2.25 0.69
C ASN A 138 9.03 -1.54 -0.67
N ILE A 139 8.26 -0.46 -0.83
CA ILE A 139 8.26 0.33 -2.08
C ILE A 139 9.64 0.96 -2.27
N PHE A 140 10.21 1.52 -1.22
CA PHE A 140 11.55 2.10 -1.22
C PHE A 140 12.61 1.06 -1.61
N GLU A 141 12.68 -0.08 -0.92
CA GLU A 141 13.75 -1.05 -1.12
C GLU A 141 13.57 -1.89 -2.38
N ALA A 142 12.34 -2.32 -2.68
CA ALA A 142 12.08 -3.28 -3.75
C ALA A 142 11.82 -2.63 -5.10
N LEU A 143 11.39 -1.36 -5.14
CA LEU A 143 11.04 -0.65 -6.39
C LEU A 143 11.94 0.57 -6.60
N PHE A 144 12.00 1.49 -5.65
CA PHE A 144 12.72 2.75 -5.80
C PHE A 144 14.23 2.54 -5.94
N LEU A 145 14.88 1.85 -4.98
CA LEU A 145 16.33 1.61 -5.03
C LEU A 145 16.77 0.82 -6.27
N LYS A 146 15.88 0.01 -6.86
CA LYS A 146 16.15 -0.69 -8.12
C LYS A 146 16.05 0.21 -9.35
N LYS A 147 15.50 1.42 -9.26
CA LYS A 147 15.52 2.40 -10.35
C LYS A 147 16.70 3.39 -10.23
N VAL A 148 17.26 3.56 -9.04
CA VAL A 148 18.40 4.49 -8.80
C VAL A 148 19.72 3.86 -9.25
N LYS A 149 20.14 4.10 -10.49
CA LYS A 149 21.35 3.50 -11.10
C LYS A 149 22.62 3.58 -10.25
N PRO A 150 22.97 4.74 -9.65
CA PRO A 150 24.16 4.81 -8.81
C PRO A 150 24.13 3.81 -7.64
N MET A 151 22.96 3.61 -7.01
CA MET A 151 22.79 2.64 -5.93
C MET A 151 22.95 1.20 -6.41
N GLN A 152 22.44 0.88 -7.61
CA GLN A 152 22.60 -0.44 -8.21
C GLN A 152 24.08 -0.76 -8.49
N ASN A 153 24.80 0.18 -9.09
CA ASN A 153 26.22 0.04 -9.41
C ASN A 153 27.03 -0.19 -8.13
N MET A 154 26.77 0.60 -7.09
CA MET A 154 27.47 0.46 -5.82
C MET A 154 27.18 -0.91 -5.15
N MET A 155 25.93 -1.37 -5.19
CA MET A 155 25.57 -2.70 -4.67
C MET A 155 26.28 -3.83 -5.42
N GLN A 156 26.43 -3.72 -6.74
CA GLN A 156 27.20 -4.68 -7.55
C GLN A 156 28.69 -4.64 -7.20
N GLU A 157 29.27 -3.46 -7.03
CA GLU A 157 30.67 -3.31 -6.63
C GLU A 157 30.94 -3.87 -5.23
N ILE A 158 30.05 -3.64 -4.27
CA ILE A 158 30.12 -4.22 -2.92
C ILE A 158 30.11 -5.75 -3.00
N SER A 159 29.19 -6.30 -3.81
CA SER A 159 29.09 -7.76 -4.03
C SER A 159 30.38 -8.34 -4.62
N LEU A 160 30.97 -7.67 -5.62
CA LEU A 160 32.23 -8.07 -6.22
C LEU A 160 33.39 -8.00 -5.22
N CYS A 161 33.49 -6.93 -4.43
CA CYS A 161 34.53 -6.79 -3.41
C CYS A 161 34.40 -7.87 -2.32
N LYS A 162 33.17 -8.18 -1.92
CA LYS A 162 32.88 -9.28 -0.98
C LYS A 162 33.33 -10.62 -1.54
N SER A 163 32.97 -10.93 -2.78
CA SER A 163 33.37 -12.17 -3.47
C SER A 163 34.90 -12.29 -3.55
N ASN A 164 35.59 -11.21 -3.93
CA ASN A 164 37.05 -11.17 -3.99
C ASN A 164 37.68 -11.40 -2.61
N ARG A 165 37.18 -10.70 -1.57
CA ARG A 165 37.63 -10.84 -0.19
C ARG A 165 37.49 -12.29 0.30
N ASP A 166 36.32 -12.88 0.09
CA ASP A 166 36.02 -14.24 0.52
C ASP A 166 36.89 -15.26 -0.26
N GLY A 167 37.12 -15.01 -1.56
CA GLY A 167 38.05 -15.78 -2.39
C GLY A 167 39.51 -15.72 -1.90
N TYR A 168 40.00 -14.53 -1.54
CA TYR A 168 41.34 -14.39 -0.96
C TYR A 168 41.45 -15.06 0.41
N ALA A 169 40.41 -15.01 1.25
CA ALA A 169 40.40 -15.68 2.55
C ALA A 169 40.58 -17.20 2.42
N ILE A 170 39.95 -17.82 1.41
CA ILE A 170 40.12 -19.25 1.13
C ILE A 170 41.55 -19.56 0.67
N ARG A 171 42.10 -18.74 -0.25
CA ARG A 171 43.48 -18.91 -0.74
C ARG A 171 44.51 -18.71 0.37
N LEU A 172 44.29 -17.78 1.30
CA LEU A 172 45.15 -17.58 2.47
C LEU A 172 45.20 -18.82 3.35
N LYS A 173 44.05 -19.43 3.67
CA LYS A 173 44.00 -20.70 4.43
C LYS A 173 44.76 -21.81 3.73
N THR A 174 44.60 -21.93 2.41
CA THR A 174 45.29 -22.95 1.60
C THR A 174 46.81 -22.71 1.60
N SER A 175 47.22 -21.46 1.42
CA SER A 175 48.63 -21.06 1.43
C SER A 175 49.28 -21.28 2.80
N ASP A 176 48.57 -21.03 3.91
CA ASP A 176 49.04 -21.34 5.27
C ASP A 176 49.32 -22.84 5.45
N GLU A 177 48.44 -23.70 4.93
CA GLU A 177 48.63 -25.15 4.96
C GLU A 177 49.83 -25.60 4.12
N GLU A 178 50.03 -25.02 2.94
CA GLU A 178 51.19 -25.29 2.08
C GLU A 178 52.51 -24.86 2.75
N ILE A 179 52.54 -23.67 3.34
CA ILE A 179 53.70 -23.18 4.10
C ILE A 179 54.01 -24.14 5.24
N LYS A 180 53.02 -24.54 6.05
CA LYS A 180 53.21 -25.50 7.15
C LYS A 180 53.75 -26.84 6.67
N LYS A 181 53.24 -27.34 5.54
CA LYS A 181 53.73 -28.59 4.91
C LYS A 181 55.20 -28.48 4.52
N VAL A 182 55.62 -27.40 3.87
CA VAL A 182 57.03 -27.20 3.48
C VAL A 182 57.93 -26.97 4.71
N GLU A 183 57.45 -26.26 5.73
CA GLU A 183 58.19 -26.04 6.98
C GLU A 183 58.45 -27.33 7.77
N SER A 184 57.59 -28.34 7.62
CA SER A 184 57.76 -29.66 8.25
C SER A 184 58.81 -30.55 7.57
N LYS A 185 59.26 -30.21 6.35
CA LYS A 185 60.25 -31.00 5.59
C LYS A 185 61.69 -30.68 6.06
N PRO A 186 62.67 -31.59 5.81
CA PRO A 186 64.08 -31.32 6.08
C PRO A 186 64.56 -30.05 5.38
N LYS A 187 65.30 -29.18 6.08
CA LYS A 187 65.82 -27.92 5.54
C LYS A 187 66.92 -28.19 4.51
N THR A 188 66.51 -28.34 3.26
CA THR A 188 67.38 -28.40 2.08
C THR A 188 67.42 -27.04 1.40
N THR A 189 68.40 -26.82 0.52
CA THR A 189 68.50 -25.61 -0.30
C THR A 189 67.24 -25.39 -1.14
N GLU A 190 66.66 -26.48 -1.65
CA GLU A 190 65.45 -26.47 -2.46
C GLU A 190 64.19 -26.15 -1.64
N SER A 191 64.01 -26.78 -0.46
CA SER A 191 62.87 -26.48 0.42
C SER A 191 62.89 -25.05 0.95
N LEU A 192 64.07 -24.47 1.18
CA LEU A 192 64.21 -23.07 1.59
C LEU A 192 63.85 -22.10 0.46
N ALA A 193 64.21 -22.41 -0.78
CA ALA A 193 63.83 -21.63 -1.95
C ALA A 193 62.31 -21.67 -2.21
N GLU A 194 61.71 -22.87 -2.12
CA GLU A 194 60.26 -23.07 -2.22
C GLU A 194 59.52 -22.29 -1.12
N LEU A 195 59.97 -22.39 0.13
CA LEU A 195 59.39 -21.66 1.26
C LEU A 195 59.44 -20.15 1.08
N LYS A 196 60.56 -19.61 0.57
CA LYS A 196 60.70 -18.18 0.29
C LYS A 196 59.69 -17.71 -0.77
N LYS A 197 59.50 -18.51 -1.83
CA LYS A 197 58.53 -18.22 -2.89
C LYS A 197 57.09 -18.25 -2.37
N LEU A 198 56.74 -19.27 -1.58
CA LEU A 198 55.41 -19.39 -0.96
C LEU A 198 55.12 -18.22 -0.02
N LYS A 199 56.07 -17.85 0.84
CA LYS A 199 55.91 -16.70 1.76
C LYS A 199 55.75 -15.37 1.02
N LEU A 200 56.44 -15.18 -0.10
CA LEU A 200 56.27 -13.99 -0.93
C LEU A 200 54.86 -13.93 -1.53
N ALA A 201 54.41 -15.01 -2.18
CA ALA A 201 53.06 -15.10 -2.74
C ALA A 201 51.96 -14.97 -1.67
N HIS A 202 52.21 -15.52 -0.47
CA HIS A 202 51.33 -15.35 0.68
C HIS A 202 51.22 -13.89 1.10
N GLY A 203 52.35 -13.16 1.15
CA GLY A 203 52.37 -11.72 1.44
C GLY A 203 51.53 -10.90 0.45
N GLU A 204 51.60 -11.24 -0.84
CA GLU A 204 50.75 -10.62 -1.87
C GLU A 204 49.25 -10.93 -1.65
N LEU A 205 48.92 -12.18 -1.29
CA LEU A 205 47.54 -12.56 -0.95
C LEU A 205 47.01 -11.78 0.27
N VAL A 206 47.83 -11.59 1.31
CA VAL A 206 47.48 -10.80 2.50
C VAL A 206 47.20 -9.34 2.10
N HIS A 207 48.07 -8.76 1.26
CA HIS A 207 47.87 -7.40 0.77
C HIS A 207 46.60 -7.26 -0.08
N ASN A 208 46.34 -8.21 -0.98
CA ASN A 208 45.14 -8.22 -1.82
C ASN A 208 43.86 -8.41 -0.99
N PHE A 209 43.91 -9.29 0.02
CA PHE A 209 42.81 -9.47 0.97
C PHE A 209 42.50 -8.18 1.74
N ALA A 210 43.54 -7.54 2.31
CA ALA A 210 43.38 -6.29 3.04
C ALA A 210 42.81 -5.18 2.14
N THR A 211 43.33 -5.03 0.92
CA THR A 211 42.84 -4.05 -0.06
C THR A 211 41.37 -4.29 -0.44
N ALA A 212 40.98 -5.55 -0.69
CA ALA A 212 39.60 -5.90 -1.01
C ALA A 212 38.65 -5.65 0.17
N ARG A 213 39.10 -5.93 1.40
CA ARG A 213 38.34 -5.66 2.63
C ARG A 213 38.15 -4.16 2.85
N ASP A 214 39.22 -3.37 2.79
CA ASP A 214 39.15 -1.93 2.99
C ASP A 214 38.25 -1.26 1.95
N LYS A 215 38.33 -1.71 0.69
CA LYS A 215 37.43 -1.23 -0.37
C LYS A 215 35.97 -1.61 -0.09
N HIS A 216 35.71 -2.86 0.29
CA HIS A 216 34.36 -3.33 0.66
C HIS A 216 33.77 -2.48 1.80
N ASP A 217 34.54 -2.28 2.87
CA ASP A 217 34.07 -1.59 4.07
C ASP A 217 33.79 -0.10 3.77
N LYS A 218 34.67 0.57 3.02
CA LYS A 218 34.46 1.95 2.54
C LYS A 218 33.21 2.07 1.67
N LEU A 219 33.03 1.20 0.68
CA LEU A 219 31.85 1.22 -0.19
C LEU A 219 30.56 0.95 0.59
N THR A 220 30.61 0.05 1.56
CA THR A 220 29.45 -0.28 2.39
C THR A 220 29.00 0.93 3.22
N ILE A 221 29.94 1.67 3.81
CA ILE A 221 29.63 2.89 4.57
C ILE A 221 28.94 3.92 3.66
N VAL A 222 29.52 4.22 2.50
CA VAL A 222 28.96 5.18 1.55
C VAL A 222 27.57 4.75 1.07
N TYR A 223 27.38 3.45 0.80
CA TYR A 223 26.08 2.92 0.39
C TYR A 223 25.01 3.10 1.47
N VAL A 224 25.34 2.79 2.72
CA VAL A 224 24.41 2.95 3.84
C VAL A 224 24.03 4.42 4.01
N GLU A 225 25.01 5.33 4.02
CA GLU A 225 24.76 6.77 4.12
C GLU A 225 23.86 7.28 2.98
N ALA A 226 24.18 6.93 1.74
CA ALA A 226 23.39 7.31 0.57
C ALA A 226 21.96 6.74 0.60
N LYS A 227 21.82 5.48 1.03
CA LYS A 227 20.52 4.82 1.20
C LYS A 227 19.67 5.54 2.25
N GLU A 228 20.26 5.90 3.39
CA GLU A 228 19.54 6.62 4.44
C GLU A 228 19.12 8.02 3.99
N LEU A 229 19.99 8.76 3.30
CA LEU A 229 19.62 10.07 2.73
C LEU A 229 18.44 9.94 1.76
N LEU A 230 18.53 9.00 0.81
CA LEU A 230 17.44 8.73 -0.13
C LEU A 230 16.15 8.32 0.59
N ARG A 231 16.24 7.50 1.64
CA ARG A 231 15.06 7.06 2.41
C ARG A 231 14.33 8.23 3.03
N LEU A 232 15.05 9.15 3.68
CA LEU A 232 14.47 10.32 4.33
C LEU A 232 13.64 11.17 3.36
N TYR A 233 14.21 11.51 2.20
CA TYR A 233 13.50 12.31 1.19
C TYR A 233 12.38 11.53 0.52
N PHE A 234 12.58 10.24 0.25
CA PHE A 234 11.55 9.37 -0.31
C PHE A 234 10.33 9.27 0.61
N GLU A 235 10.54 8.99 1.90
CA GLU A 235 9.46 8.82 2.88
C GLU A 235 8.64 10.10 3.04
N ALA A 236 9.28 11.26 3.14
CA ALA A 236 8.60 12.55 3.25
C ALA A 236 7.71 12.84 2.02
N VAL A 237 8.23 12.64 0.81
CA VAL A 237 7.46 12.85 -0.42
C VAL A 237 6.37 11.78 -0.57
N PHE A 238 6.66 10.53 -0.22
CA PHE A 238 5.72 9.42 -0.30
C PHE A 238 4.52 9.64 0.61
N GLU A 239 4.75 10.05 1.86
CA GLU A 239 3.69 10.32 2.82
C GLU A 239 2.76 11.43 2.31
N SER A 240 3.33 12.52 1.80
CA SER A 240 2.56 13.62 1.21
C SER A 240 1.68 13.14 0.05
N TYR A 241 2.24 12.39 -0.90
CA TYR A 241 1.48 11.85 -2.04
C TYR A 241 0.40 10.85 -1.61
N SER A 242 0.77 9.88 -0.77
CA SER A 242 -0.10 8.80 -0.33
C SER A 242 -1.30 9.35 0.46
N LYS A 243 -1.05 10.27 1.39
CA LYS A 243 -2.09 10.92 2.19
C LYS A 243 -2.98 11.82 1.34
N ASN A 244 -2.41 12.66 0.48
CA ASN A 244 -3.18 13.54 -0.40
C ASN A 244 -4.12 12.73 -1.31
N LEU A 245 -3.59 11.73 -2.00
CA LEU A 245 -4.36 10.90 -2.93
C LEU A 245 -5.36 10.00 -2.20
N GLY A 246 -4.96 9.41 -1.06
CA GLY A 246 -5.85 8.62 -0.23
C GLY A 246 -7.07 9.41 0.23
N ASN A 247 -6.87 10.65 0.69
CA ASN A 247 -7.96 11.54 1.11
C ASN A 247 -8.86 11.94 -0.06
N ARG A 248 -8.29 12.21 -1.24
CA ARG A 248 -9.07 12.58 -2.42
C ARG A 248 -9.88 11.40 -2.95
N LEU A 249 -9.28 10.21 -3.03
CA LEU A 249 -10.00 8.97 -3.37
C LEU A 249 -11.13 8.71 -2.38
N TYR A 250 -10.85 8.82 -1.08
CA TYR A 250 -11.86 8.66 -0.02
C TYR A 250 -13.06 9.59 -0.22
N LYS A 251 -12.81 10.88 -0.49
CA LYS A 251 -13.87 11.87 -0.76
C LYS A 251 -14.70 11.49 -1.98
N VAL A 252 -14.04 11.14 -3.07
CA VAL A 252 -14.72 10.77 -4.32
C VAL A 252 -15.56 9.52 -4.15
N VAL A 253 -15.03 8.49 -3.50
CA VAL A 253 -15.75 7.25 -3.20
C VAL A 253 -17.03 7.56 -2.42
N ASN A 254 -16.92 8.36 -1.35
CA ASN A 254 -18.07 8.77 -0.55
C ASN A 254 -19.11 9.53 -1.38
N TYR A 255 -18.65 10.40 -2.28
CA TYR A 255 -19.54 11.14 -3.18
C TYR A 255 -20.30 10.24 -4.13
N LYS A 256 -19.61 9.34 -4.83
CA LYS A 256 -20.28 8.41 -5.74
C LYS A 256 -21.23 7.47 -5.02
N ALA A 257 -20.85 6.98 -3.85
CA ALA A 257 -21.71 6.13 -3.04
C ALA A 257 -22.95 6.87 -2.50
N HIS A 258 -22.82 8.16 -2.19
CA HIS A 258 -23.97 9.02 -1.88
C HIS A 258 -24.92 9.14 -3.07
N CYS A 259 -24.42 9.46 -4.26
CA CYS A 259 -25.25 9.52 -5.47
C CYS A 259 -25.93 8.19 -5.77
N LEU A 260 -25.21 7.08 -5.56
CA LEU A 260 -25.73 5.73 -5.73
C LEU A 260 -26.89 5.45 -4.76
N ASP A 261 -26.72 5.79 -3.47
CA ASP A 261 -27.79 5.66 -2.48
C ASP A 261 -29.04 6.44 -2.90
N LYS A 262 -28.89 7.71 -3.26
CA LYS A 262 -30.01 8.56 -3.67
C LYS A 262 -30.72 8.04 -4.90
N LEU A 263 -29.98 7.65 -5.92
CA LEU A 263 -30.57 7.12 -7.15
C LEU A 263 -31.25 5.77 -6.91
N LEU A 264 -30.64 4.88 -6.12
CA LEU A 264 -31.22 3.59 -5.77
C LEU A 264 -32.60 3.75 -5.13
N TRP A 265 -32.71 4.62 -4.12
CA TRP A 265 -33.97 4.80 -3.41
C TRP A 265 -35.01 5.56 -4.23
N PHE A 266 -34.59 6.49 -5.08
CA PHE A 266 -35.48 7.15 -6.04
C PHE A 266 -36.08 6.15 -7.03
N GLU A 267 -35.26 5.28 -7.64
CA GLU A 267 -35.75 4.24 -8.55
C GLU A 267 -36.65 3.23 -7.81
N ALA A 268 -36.31 2.89 -6.56
CA ALA A 268 -37.09 1.97 -5.74
C ALA A 268 -38.49 2.54 -5.40
N GLU A 269 -38.58 3.83 -5.08
CA GLU A 269 -39.84 4.53 -4.80
C GLU A 269 -40.77 4.55 -6.02
N ASN A 270 -40.21 4.65 -7.23
CA ASN A 270 -40.98 4.67 -8.47
C ASN A 270 -41.31 3.27 -9.01
N ASN A 271 -40.80 2.20 -8.38
CA ASN A 271 -41.00 0.83 -8.82
C ASN A 271 -42.24 0.19 -8.16
N HIS A 272 -43.21 -0.26 -8.97
CA HIS A 272 -44.47 -0.84 -8.48
C HIS A 272 -44.28 -2.13 -7.66
N ALA A 273 -43.36 -3.02 -8.05
CA ALA A 273 -43.13 -4.27 -7.35
C ALA A 273 -42.53 -4.02 -5.96
N ILE A 274 -41.60 -3.07 -5.87
CA ILE A 274 -40.96 -2.67 -4.61
C ILE A 274 -41.95 -1.93 -3.71
N ASN A 275 -42.75 -1.00 -4.26
CA ASN A 275 -43.85 -0.36 -3.53
C ASN A 275 -44.81 -1.39 -2.92
N SER A 276 -45.19 -2.40 -3.71
CA SER A 276 -46.07 -3.48 -3.25
C SER A 276 -45.42 -4.34 -2.18
N PHE A 277 -44.10 -4.57 -2.27
CA PHE A 277 -43.34 -5.24 -1.22
C PHE A 277 -43.32 -4.43 0.07
N PHE A 278 -42.99 -3.13 0.03
CA PHE A 278 -42.94 -2.25 1.21
C PHE A 278 -44.29 -2.23 1.94
N LYS A 279 -45.40 -2.11 1.21
CA LYS A 279 -46.76 -2.17 1.77
C LYS A 279 -47.06 -3.51 2.43
N ARG A 280 -46.80 -4.64 1.74
CA ARG A 280 -47.06 -5.99 2.28
C ARG A 280 -46.18 -6.33 3.48
N ALA A 281 -44.94 -5.86 3.48
CA ALA A 281 -43.99 -6.06 4.56
C ALA A 281 -44.18 -5.09 5.74
N ASN A 282 -45.17 -4.18 5.65
CA ASN A 282 -45.46 -3.14 6.62
C ASN A 282 -44.23 -2.26 6.94
N ILE A 283 -43.48 -1.90 5.90
CA ILE A 283 -42.34 -0.99 5.99
C ILE A 283 -42.88 0.44 5.94
N THR A 284 -42.88 1.09 7.10
CA THR A 284 -43.32 2.47 7.28
C THR A 284 -42.12 3.43 7.24
N GLY A 285 -42.22 4.52 6.48
CA GLY A 285 -41.17 5.54 6.37
C GLY A 285 -40.86 5.90 4.92
N SER A 286 -39.83 6.73 4.72
CA SER A 286 -39.33 7.07 3.38
C SER A 286 -38.50 5.95 2.77
N TYR A 287 -38.41 5.90 1.43
CA TYR A 287 -37.45 5.06 0.72
C TYR A 287 -36.04 5.56 1.00
N SER A 288 -35.35 4.89 1.91
CA SER A 288 -34.01 5.27 2.34
C SER A 288 -33.26 4.11 2.97
N MET A 289 -31.94 4.22 3.01
CA MET A 289 -31.07 3.25 3.66
C MET A 289 -31.48 3.01 5.11
N LYS A 290 -31.76 4.09 5.85
CA LYS A 290 -32.18 4.04 7.26
C LYS A 290 -33.46 3.22 7.45
N THR A 291 -34.51 3.51 6.67
CA THR A 291 -35.77 2.77 6.74
C THR A 291 -35.55 1.28 6.43
N PHE A 292 -34.74 0.99 5.41
CA PHE A 292 -34.50 -0.38 4.99
C PHE A 292 -33.63 -1.16 5.98
N ILE A 293 -32.62 -0.54 6.60
CA ILE A 293 -31.85 -1.15 7.71
C ILE A 293 -32.79 -1.44 8.87
N GLY A 294 -33.65 -0.49 9.26
CA GLY A 294 -34.60 -0.68 10.37
C GLY A 294 -35.62 -1.80 10.10
N PHE A 295 -36.04 -1.97 8.84
CA PHE A 295 -36.81 -3.15 8.44
C PHE A 295 -35.99 -4.44 8.55
N TYR A 296 -34.77 -4.45 8.02
CA TYR A 296 -33.89 -5.61 8.02
C TYR A 296 -33.60 -6.08 9.45
N MET A 297 -33.26 -5.16 10.35
CA MET A 297 -32.98 -5.44 11.76
C MET A 297 -34.16 -6.02 12.54
N ARG A 298 -35.41 -5.62 12.22
CA ARG A 298 -36.61 -6.18 12.85
C ARG A 298 -36.90 -7.62 12.43
N ARG A 299 -36.32 -8.07 11.32
CA ARG A 299 -36.58 -9.40 10.72
C ARG A 299 -35.38 -10.35 10.77
N ILE A 300 -34.19 -9.90 11.16
CA ILE A 300 -33.05 -10.78 11.39
C ILE A 300 -33.38 -11.72 12.57
N ASP A 301 -33.40 -13.02 12.31
CA ASP A 301 -33.40 -14.05 13.35
C ASP A 301 -31.97 -14.22 13.88
N MET A 302 -31.70 -13.65 15.06
CA MET A 302 -30.40 -13.69 15.73
C MET A 302 -29.93 -15.13 16.03
N ASN A 303 -30.85 -16.09 16.09
CA ASN A 303 -30.51 -17.50 16.34
C ASN A 303 -30.07 -18.25 15.07
N LYS A 304 -30.30 -17.67 13.89
CA LYS A 304 -29.93 -18.22 12.58
C LYS A 304 -28.84 -17.43 11.86
N SER A 305 -28.56 -16.21 12.31
CA SER A 305 -27.48 -15.40 11.77
C SER A 305 -26.12 -15.99 12.15
N LYS A 306 -25.38 -16.53 11.17
CA LYS A 306 -24.01 -17.01 11.39
C LYS A 306 -23.00 -15.88 11.61
N ASP A 307 -23.37 -14.64 11.29
CA ASP A 307 -22.51 -13.45 11.42
C ASP A 307 -22.99 -12.59 12.61
N ASN A 308 -22.34 -12.77 13.76
CA ASN A 308 -22.58 -11.97 14.97
C ASN A 308 -22.16 -10.50 14.78
N ASP A 309 -21.22 -10.21 13.87
CA ASP A 309 -20.71 -8.86 13.63
C ASP A 309 -21.65 -8.05 12.73
N TRP A 310 -22.47 -8.70 11.89
CA TRP A 310 -23.43 -8.04 11.01
C TRP A 310 -24.47 -7.21 11.77
N HIS A 311 -25.03 -7.73 12.86
CA HIS A 311 -26.03 -7.00 13.63
C HIS A 311 -25.43 -5.74 14.26
N LYS A 312 -24.22 -5.85 14.82
CA LYS A 312 -23.47 -4.72 15.38
C LYS A 312 -23.14 -3.68 14.29
N TYR A 313 -22.71 -4.13 13.12
CA TYR A 313 -22.47 -3.27 11.97
C TYR A 313 -23.73 -2.47 11.58
N LEU A 314 -24.89 -3.11 11.49
CA LEU A 314 -26.15 -2.41 11.18
C LEU A 314 -26.57 -1.41 12.25
N GLN A 315 -26.36 -1.73 13.53
CA GLN A 315 -26.59 -0.79 14.63
C GLN A 315 -25.69 0.44 14.53
N ASP A 316 -24.41 0.25 14.22
CA ASP A 316 -23.45 1.34 14.08
C ASP A 316 -23.77 2.19 12.85
N LEU A 317 -24.25 1.60 11.75
CA LEU A 317 -24.76 2.34 10.59
C LEU A 317 -25.98 3.18 10.94
N LEU A 318 -26.96 2.65 11.67
CA LEU A 318 -28.14 3.43 12.07
C LEU A 318 -27.75 4.66 12.88
N LYS A 319 -26.85 4.50 13.86
CA LYS A 319 -26.34 5.65 14.66
C LYS A 319 -25.68 6.71 13.78
N MET A 320 -24.94 6.30 12.75
CA MET A 320 -24.30 7.22 11.81
C MET A 320 -25.31 7.93 10.92
N LEU A 321 -26.37 7.24 10.50
CA LEU A 321 -27.45 7.80 9.67
C LEU A 321 -28.43 8.68 10.48
N ASP A 322 -28.43 8.54 11.81
CA ASP A 322 -29.21 9.36 12.76
C ASP A 322 -28.48 10.65 13.20
N GLY A 323 -27.17 10.72 12.95
CA GLY A 323 -26.27 11.78 13.39
C GLY A 323 -26.37 13.09 12.64
#